data_AF-A0A944AGY8-F1
#
_entry.id   AF-A0A944AGY8-F1
#
_cell.length_a   1.000
_cell.length_b   1.000
_cell.length_c   1.000
_cell.angle_alpha   90.00
_cell.angle_beta   90.00
_cell.angle_gamma   90.00
#
_symmetry.space_group_name_H-M   'P 1'
#
loop_
_entity.id
_entity.type
_entity.pdbx_description
1 polymer ?
#
loop_
_entity_poly.entity_id
_entity_poly.type
_entity_poly.pdbx_seq_one_letter_code
_entity_poly.pdbx_strand_id
1 'polypeptide(L)'
;MNNAYIKSTAVLAAAIMLSLPSYAQFGNILNKAKDAAGKAERVKAMVTPNETVKADLSIPVSGKIYYVSPNGSNRNDATSPETAVKDLQKAIDLAEEGSAIYI
;
A
#
# COMPACT_ATOMS: atom_id res chain seq x y z
N MET A 1 40.13 32.92 16.15
CA MET A 1 39.33 33.38 15.00
C MET A 1 37.86 33.12 15.33
N ASN A 2 37.02 34.11 15.06
CA ASN A 2 35.67 34.34 15.59
C ASN A 2 34.57 33.44 15.00
N ASN A 3 33.39 33.55 15.64
CA ASN A 3 32.01 33.35 15.16
C ASN A 3 31.35 32.04 15.62
N ALA A 4 30.13 32.01 16.16
CA ALA A 4 29.15 33.05 16.49
C ALA A 4 28.13 32.46 17.48
N TYR A 5 27.64 33.30 18.40
CA TYR A 5 26.38 33.08 19.10
C TYR A 5 25.22 33.46 18.16
N ILE A 6 24.22 32.59 17.98
CA ILE A 6 22.86 33.04 17.67
C ILE A 6 21.87 32.29 18.56
N LYS A 7 21.17 33.09 19.37
CA LYS A 7 20.08 32.75 20.28
C LYS A 7 18.80 32.45 19.47
N SER A 8 17.96 31.53 19.92
CA SER A 8 16.50 31.79 19.92
C SER A 8 15.73 30.85 20.82
N THR A 9 15.05 31.52 21.74
CA THR A 9 14.14 31.10 22.79
C THR A 9 12.79 30.68 22.19
N ALA A 10 12.17 29.65 22.78
CA ALA A 10 10.74 29.39 22.96
C ALA A 10 9.71 29.94 21.94
N VAL A 11 8.86 29.04 21.43
CA VAL A 11 7.43 29.35 21.24
C VAL A 11 6.59 28.22 21.83
N LEU A 12 5.88 28.60 22.89
CA LEU A 12 4.84 27.86 23.59
C LEU A 12 3.48 28.20 22.96
N ALA A 13 2.64 27.18 22.83
CA ALA A 13 1.16 27.16 22.76
C ALA A 13 0.41 27.79 21.57
N ALA A 14 -0.45 26.96 20.97
CA ALA A 14 -1.83 27.33 20.67
C ALA A 14 -2.73 26.08 20.76
N ALA A 15 -3.55 26.02 21.81
CA ALA A 15 -4.59 25.02 22.01
C ALA A 15 -5.78 25.34 21.10
N ILE A 16 -6.16 24.41 20.22
CA ILE A 16 -7.37 24.53 19.41
C ILE A 16 -8.52 23.88 20.19
N MET A 17 -9.29 24.71 20.90
CA MET A 17 -10.62 24.36 21.39
C MET A 17 -11.57 24.26 20.19
N LEU A 18 -11.88 23.04 19.75
CA LEU A 18 -12.97 22.79 18.81
C LEU A 18 -14.28 22.63 19.59
N SER A 19 -15.12 23.67 19.52
CA SER A 19 -16.53 23.58 19.93
C SER A 19 -17.27 22.58 19.03
N LEU A 20 -17.83 21.52 19.60
CA LEU A 20 -18.78 20.63 18.92
C LEU A 20 -20.19 20.92 19.45
N PRO A 21 -21.14 21.38 18.62
CA PRO A 21 -22.54 21.35 18.98
C PRO A 21 -23.20 20.04 18.53
N SER A 22 -24.25 19.69 19.26
CA SER A 22 -25.38 18.85 18.85
C SER A 22 -25.34 17.37 19.26
N TYR A 23 -25.69 17.15 20.52
CA TYR A 23 -26.35 15.95 21.04
C TYR A 23 -27.67 15.69 20.29
N ALA A 24 -27.64 15.03 19.14
CA ALA A 24 -28.88 14.66 18.43
C ALA A 24 -28.78 13.35 17.65
N GLN A 25 -27.97 12.38 18.12
CA GLN A 25 -27.76 11.14 17.35
C GLN A 25 -28.16 9.84 18.08
N PHE A 26 -28.69 9.91 19.31
CA PHE A 26 -29.05 8.69 20.05
C PHE A 26 -30.38 8.05 19.61
N GLY A 27 -31.32 8.81 19.05
CA GLY A 27 -32.64 8.27 18.64
C GLY A 27 -32.59 7.38 17.39
N ASN A 28 -31.75 7.70 16.41
CA ASN A 28 -31.66 6.95 15.15
C ASN A 28 -30.89 5.63 15.27
N ILE A 29 -30.01 5.53 16.28
CA ILE A 29 -29.23 4.31 16.53
C ILE A 29 -30.13 3.21 17.09
N LEU A 30 -31.10 3.56 17.94
CA LEU A 30 -31.97 2.57 18.58
C LEU A 30 -32.92 1.89 17.58
N ASN A 31 -33.42 2.63 16.59
CA ASN A 31 -34.21 2.06 15.51
C ASN A 31 -33.36 1.15 14.60
N LYS A 32 -32.13 1.57 14.26
CA LYS A 32 -31.23 0.79 13.40
C LYS A 32 -30.72 -0.52 14.07
N ALA A 33 -30.58 -0.55 15.39
CA ALA A 33 -30.19 -1.77 16.11
C ALA A 33 -31.31 -2.83 16.12
N LYS A 34 -32.57 -2.40 16.20
CA LYS A 34 -33.73 -3.29 16.16
C LYS A 34 -33.90 -3.97 14.80
N ASP A 35 -33.57 -3.26 13.71
CA ASP A 35 -33.59 -3.83 12.35
C ASP A 35 -32.40 -4.78 12.06
N ALA A 36 -31.26 -4.59 12.73
CA ALA A 36 -30.05 -5.41 12.53
C ALA A 36 -30.12 -6.80 13.20
N ALA A 37 -30.90 -6.96 14.27
CA ALA A 37 -31.02 -8.24 14.99
C ALA A 37 -31.88 -9.29 14.25
N GLY A 38 -32.62 -8.90 13.20
CA GLY A 38 -33.51 -9.78 12.43
C GLY A 38 -32.97 -10.32 11.10
N LYS A 39 -31.73 -9.99 10.71
CA LYS A 39 -31.15 -10.34 9.40
C LYS A 39 -29.80 -11.08 9.47
N ALA A 40 -29.58 -11.87 10.52
CA ALA A 40 -28.39 -12.72 10.66
C ALA A 40 -28.64 -14.19 10.25
N GLU A 41 -29.62 -14.47 9.38
CA GLU A 41 -29.78 -15.78 8.78
C GLU A 41 -29.77 -15.65 7.25
N ARG A 42 -28.86 -16.40 6.62
CA ARG A 42 -28.66 -16.59 5.17
C ARG A 42 -27.67 -15.66 4.46
N VAL A 43 -26.40 -15.79 4.83
CA VAL A 43 -25.32 -15.88 3.83
C VAL A 43 -24.42 -17.05 4.21
N LYS A 44 -24.93 -18.27 4.05
CA LYS A 44 -24.12 -19.49 3.96
C LYS A 44 -23.94 -19.81 2.48
N ALA A 45 -23.29 -18.90 1.75
CA ALA A 45 -22.77 -19.20 0.42
C ALA A 45 -21.36 -19.77 0.61
N MET A 46 -21.19 -21.00 0.17
CA MET A 46 -19.93 -21.74 0.13
C MET A 46 -18.77 -20.88 -0.36
N VAL A 47 -17.84 -20.57 0.53
CA VAL A 47 -16.48 -20.21 0.13
C VAL A 47 -15.78 -21.51 -0.21
N THR A 48 -15.70 -21.80 -1.51
CA THR A 48 -14.82 -22.82 -2.06
C THR A 48 -13.39 -22.31 -1.92
N PRO A 49 -12.48 -22.99 -1.21
CA PRO A 49 -11.10 -22.53 -1.06
C PRO A 49 -10.29 -22.96 -2.28
N ASN A 50 -10.54 -22.36 -3.46
CA ASN A 50 -9.62 -22.48 -4.60
C ASN A 50 -9.91 -21.46 -5.72
N GLU A 51 -9.98 -20.17 -5.41
CA GLU A 51 -9.77 -19.14 -6.43
C GLU A 51 -8.52 -18.36 -6.07
N THR A 52 -7.44 -18.68 -6.76
CA THR A 52 -6.29 -17.79 -6.91
C THR A 52 -6.84 -16.49 -7.46
N VAL A 53 -7.08 -15.52 -6.58
CA VAL A 53 -7.37 -14.15 -6.97
C VAL A 53 -6.11 -13.69 -7.70
N LYS A 54 -6.10 -13.82 -9.03
CA LYS A 54 -5.12 -13.13 -9.86
C LYS A 54 -5.36 -11.66 -9.58
N ALA A 55 -4.57 -11.10 -8.68
CA ALA A 55 -4.51 -9.67 -8.52
C ALA A 55 -4.20 -9.14 -9.91
N ASP A 56 -5.19 -8.49 -10.53
CA ASP A 56 -4.98 -7.75 -11.77
C ASP A 56 -4.13 -6.54 -11.41
N LEU A 57 -2.85 -6.80 -11.18
CA LEU A 57 -1.78 -5.82 -11.08
C LEU A 57 -1.44 -5.38 -12.50
N SER A 58 -2.45 -4.94 -13.25
CA SER A 58 -2.26 -4.22 -14.51
C SER A 58 -1.63 -2.87 -14.19
N ILE A 59 -0.36 -2.91 -13.76
CA ILE A 59 0.52 -1.77 -13.72
C ILE A 59 0.68 -1.38 -15.18
N PRO A 60 0.35 -0.16 -15.60
CA PRO A 60 0.57 0.29 -16.96
C PRO A 60 2.09 0.32 -17.19
N VAL A 61 2.63 -0.81 -17.66
CA VAL A 61 4.01 -0.97 -18.08
C VAL A 61 4.14 -0.34 -19.45
N SER A 62 4.67 0.88 -19.47
CA SER A 62 5.07 1.52 -20.72
C SER A 62 6.42 0.99 -21.22
N GLY A 63 7.19 0.34 -20.34
CA GLY A 63 8.53 -0.18 -20.61
C GLY A 63 8.63 -1.70 -20.61
N LYS A 64 9.87 -2.19 -20.63
CA LYS A 64 10.20 -3.64 -20.63
C LYS A 64 9.96 -4.27 -19.25
N ILE A 65 9.78 -5.58 -19.23
CA ILE A 65 9.74 -6.38 -18.00
C ILE A 65 11.11 -7.00 -17.78
N TYR A 66 11.69 -6.79 -16.60
CA TYR A 66 12.94 -7.41 -16.18
C TYR A 66 12.68 -8.48 -15.12
N TYR A 67 13.33 -9.64 -15.25
CA TYR A 67 13.11 -10.81 -14.40
C TYR A 67 14.24 -11.00 -13.40
N VAL A 68 13.86 -11.23 -12.15
CA VAL A 68 14.75 -11.55 -11.04
C VAL A 68 14.36 -12.93 -10.50
N SER A 69 15.35 -13.76 -10.16
CA SER A 69 15.10 -15.07 -9.56
C SER A 69 16.27 -15.46 -8.67
N PRO A 70 16.04 -16.08 -7.50
CA PRO A 70 17.12 -16.55 -6.63
C PRO A 70 18.04 -17.60 -7.30
N ASN A 71 17.53 -18.29 -8.33
CA ASN A 71 18.29 -19.26 -9.13
C ASN A 71 18.92 -18.63 -10.38
N GLY A 72 18.69 -17.33 -10.63
CA GLY A 72 19.24 -16.59 -11.75
C GLY A 72 20.73 -16.28 -11.60
N SER A 73 21.25 -15.49 -12.54
CA SER A 73 22.66 -15.08 -12.55
C SER A 73 22.81 -13.61 -12.91
N ASN A 74 23.64 -12.89 -12.16
CA ASN A 74 23.98 -11.49 -12.46
C ASN A 74 24.81 -11.32 -13.73
N ARG A 75 25.10 -12.40 -14.48
CA ARG A 75 25.64 -12.30 -15.84
C ARG A 75 24.56 -12.21 -16.90
N ASN A 76 23.32 -12.58 -16.56
CA ASN A 76 22.20 -12.55 -17.47
C ASN A 76 21.68 -11.13 -17.69
N ASP A 77 20.84 -10.96 -18.70
CA ASP A 77 20.28 -9.68 -19.15
C ASP A 77 18.91 -9.36 -18.55
N ALA A 78 18.30 -10.28 -17.80
CA ALA A 78 16.98 -10.15 -17.18
C ALA A 78 15.82 -9.94 -18.16
N THR A 79 15.98 -10.21 -19.47
CA THR A 79 14.91 -9.96 -20.46
C THR A 79 13.88 -11.09 -20.53
N SER A 80 14.18 -12.25 -19.93
CA SER A 80 13.29 -13.41 -19.88
C SER A 80 13.37 -14.12 -18.52
N PRO A 81 12.36 -14.93 -18.14
CA PRO A 81 12.42 -15.74 -16.92
C PRO A 81 13.61 -16.71 -16.89
N GLU A 82 14.01 -17.25 -18.03
CA GLU A 82 15.15 -18.18 -18.16
C GLU A 82 16.50 -17.45 -18.01
N THR A 83 16.54 -16.17 -18.38
CA THR A 83 17.71 -15.29 -18.24
C THR A 83 17.55 -14.30 -17.10
N ALA A 84 16.84 -14.68 -16.04
CA ALA A 84 16.65 -13.82 -14.87
C ALA A 84 17.99 -13.50 -14.18
N VAL A 85 18.11 -12.28 -13.64
CA VAL A 85 19.24 -11.90 -12.79
C VAL A 85 19.01 -12.37 -11.35
N LYS A 86 20.09 -12.54 -10.59
CA LYS A 86 19.99 -12.98 -9.19
C LYS A 86 19.63 -11.82 -8.26
N ASP A 87 20.29 -10.69 -8.47
CA ASP A 87 20.19 -9.54 -7.59
C ASP A 87 19.15 -8.54 -8.10
N LEU A 88 18.24 -8.16 -7.20
CA LEU A 88 17.23 -7.13 -7.47
C LEU A 88 17.88 -5.79 -7.85
N GLN A 89 19.02 -5.43 -7.23
CA GLN A 89 19.72 -4.19 -7.53
C GLN A 89 20.15 -4.13 -9.00
N LYS A 90 20.64 -5.25 -9.56
CA LYS A 90 21.00 -5.29 -10.97
C LYS A 90 19.79 -5.06 -11.88
N ALA A 91 18.64 -5.63 -11.55
CA ALA A 91 17.42 -5.38 -12.32
C ALA A 91 16.96 -3.93 -12.24
N ILE A 92 17.16 -3.25 -11.10
CA ILE A 92 16.88 -1.82 -10.94
C ILE A 92 17.83 -0.98 -11.81
N ASP A 93 19.12 -1.32 -11.83
CA ASP A 93 20.12 -0.59 -12.62
C ASP A 93 19.90 -0.76 -14.14
N LEU A 94 19.32 -1.90 -14.56
CA LEU A 94 18.95 -2.18 -15.95
C LEU A 94 17.58 -1.60 -16.35
N ALA A 95 16.69 -1.39 -15.38
CA ALA A 95 15.33 -0.96 -15.63
C ALA A 95 15.32 0.48 -16.18
N GLU A 96 14.65 0.65 -17.31
CA GLU A 96 14.36 1.96 -17.87
C GLU A 96 13.11 2.54 -17.18
N GLU A 97 12.87 3.85 -17.31
CA GLU A 97 11.67 4.45 -16.74
C GLU A 97 10.40 3.81 -17.31
N GLY A 98 9.44 3.50 -16.43
CA GLY A 98 8.19 2.82 -16.81
C GLY A 98 8.32 1.30 -17.04
N SER A 99 9.50 0.71 -16.84
CA SER A 99 9.69 -0.75 -16.78
C SER A 99 9.09 -1.36 -15.51
N ALA A 100 8.76 -2.66 -15.60
CA ALA A 100 8.43 -3.47 -14.43
C ALA A 100 9.55 -4.46 -14.11
N ILE A 101 9.63 -4.80 -12.83
CA ILE A 101 10.50 -5.87 -12.34
C ILE A 101 9.60 -6.99 -11.81
N TYR A 102 9.79 -8.19 -12.36
CA TYR A 102 9.12 -9.41 -11.94
C TYR A 102 10.11 -10.26 -11.14
N ILE A 103 9.71 -10.73 -9.96
CA ILE A 103 10.56 -11.42 -8.97
C ILE A 103 10.07 -12.85 -8.71
#